data_AF-A0A7C9LDT7-F1
#
_entry.id   AF-A0A7C9LDT7-F1
#
_cell.length_a   1.000
_cell.length_b   1.000
_cell.length_c   1.000
_cell.angle_alpha   90.00
_cell.angle_beta   90.00
_cell.angle_gamma   90.00
#
_symmetry.space_group_name_H-M   'P 1'
#
loop_
_entity.id
_entity.type
_entity.pdbx_description
1 polymer ?
#
loop_
_entity_poly.entity_id
_entity_poly.type
_entity_poly.pdbx_seq_one_letter_code
_entity_poly.pdbx_strand_id
1 'polypeptide(L)'
;MATDAAACTAVDERGPCGAPAEPAAPLALCTTHLLAAHDWIARSSGVTDVLPGACLVCGSRVGVRYPSGWVCAVCEWRLGEVPDAELPPPRVDVVYYVRWRERVKIGTSSNPRQRLPTIPHDEVLAFERGGRALEQRRHAEFAESRWPGGEWFRFHEPLVRHVAALAEGDEDPWDRYDRWRSEELARRV
;
A
#
# COMPACT_ATOMS: atom_id res chain seq x y z
N MET A 1 -5.54 38.14 32.65
CA MET A 1 -4.75 37.25 33.52
C MET A 1 -3.92 36.38 32.60
N ALA A 2 -2.61 36.60 32.55
CA ALA A 2 -1.72 35.74 31.77
C ALA A 2 -1.75 34.36 32.43
N THR A 3 -2.29 33.36 31.74
CA THR A 3 -2.15 31.97 32.15
C THR A 3 -0.66 31.67 32.13
N ASP A 4 -0.11 31.31 33.29
CA ASP A 4 1.31 30.95 33.41
C ASP A 4 1.55 29.77 32.46
N ALA A 5 2.24 30.03 31.35
CA ALA A 5 2.48 28.99 30.36
C ALA A 5 3.33 27.91 31.04
N ALA A 6 2.84 26.66 31.01
CA ALA A 6 3.58 25.54 31.59
C ALA A 6 5.02 25.53 31.06
N ALA A 7 6.00 25.16 31.89
CA ALA A 7 7.37 25.06 31.43
C ALA A 7 7.52 23.92 30.42
N CYS A 8 8.43 24.09 29.46
CA CYS A 8 8.87 23.05 28.56
C CYS A 8 9.43 21.88 29.36
N THR A 9 9.00 20.65 29.06
CA THR A 9 9.43 19.44 29.77
C THR A 9 10.52 18.66 29.03
N ALA A 10 11.05 19.21 27.93
CA ALA A 10 12.12 18.58 27.18
C ALA A 10 13.41 18.50 27.99
N VAL A 11 14.18 17.43 27.79
CA VAL A 11 15.57 17.30 28.23
C VAL A 11 16.41 17.08 26.99
N ASP A 12 17.39 17.96 26.76
CA ASP A 12 18.32 17.85 25.64
C ASP A 12 19.78 17.78 26.13
N GLU A 13 20.74 17.89 25.21
CA GLU A 13 22.17 17.87 25.50
C GLU A 13 22.64 18.96 26.50
N ARG A 14 21.82 19.99 26.73
CA ARG A 14 22.07 21.09 27.68
C ARG A 14 21.36 20.87 29.02
N GLY A 15 20.62 19.77 29.17
CA GLY A 15 19.84 19.43 30.35
C GLY A 15 18.34 19.74 30.22
N PRO A 16 17.60 19.84 31.34
CA PRO A 16 16.16 20.12 31.31
C PRO A 16 15.89 21.54 30.83
N CYS A 17 14.96 21.67 29.90
CA CYS A 17 14.47 22.96 29.44
C CYS A 17 13.61 23.63 30.52
N GLY A 18 13.66 24.97 30.59
CA GLY A 18 12.78 25.77 31.45
C GLY A 18 12.06 26.89 30.71
N ALA A 19 12.13 26.90 29.37
CA ALA A 19 11.44 27.89 28.54
C ALA A 19 9.92 27.70 28.62
N PRO A 20 9.11 28.75 28.39
CA PRO A 20 7.65 28.60 28.35
C PRO A 20 7.23 27.67 27.21
N ALA A 21 6.32 26.75 27.50
CA ALA A 21 5.70 25.88 26.49
C ALA A 21 4.70 26.65 25.63
N GLU A 22 4.48 26.15 24.42
CA GLU A 22 3.45 26.69 23.53
C GLU A 22 2.04 26.38 24.07
N PRO A 23 1.19 27.39 24.33
CA PRO A 23 -0.08 27.18 25.05
C PRO A 23 -1.06 26.23 24.37
N ALA A 24 -1.00 26.10 23.05
CA ALA A 24 -1.88 25.23 22.26
C ALA A 24 -1.22 23.90 21.87
N ALA A 25 0.02 23.67 22.26
CA ALA A 25 0.70 22.42 21.93
C ALA A 25 0.13 21.26 22.76
N PRO A 26 -0.08 20.08 22.15
CA PRO A 26 -0.58 18.90 22.87
C PRO A 26 0.45 18.34 23.86
N LEU A 27 1.71 18.74 23.73
CA LEU A 27 2.81 18.41 24.64
C LEU A 27 3.37 19.72 25.20
N ALA A 28 3.78 19.71 26.47
CA ALA A 28 4.41 20.85 27.14
C ALA A 28 5.83 21.08 26.60
N LEU A 29 5.93 21.58 25.37
CA LEU A 29 7.18 21.86 24.66
C LEU A 29 7.19 23.32 24.22
N CYS A 30 8.34 23.99 24.31
CA CYS A 30 8.53 25.31 23.72
C CYS A 30 8.65 25.21 22.18
N THR A 31 8.53 26.33 21.49
CA THR A 31 8.60 26.39 20.01
C THR A 31 9.86 25.72 19.47
N THR A 32 11.01 25.93 20.10
CA THR A 32 12.31 25.36 19.68
C THR A 32 12.30 23.84 19.76
N HIS A 33 11.79 23.26 20.85
CA HIS A 33 11.74 21.80 21.00
C HIS A 33 10.64 21.17 20.13
N LEU A 34 9.54 21.89 19.86
CA LEU A 34 8.55 21.46 18.86
C LEU A 34 9.15 21.39 17.46
N LEU A 35 9.92 22.40 17.06
CA LEU A 35 10.65 22.39 15.78
C LEU A 35 11.69 21.27 15.73
N ALA A 36 12.45 21.05 16.81
CA ALA A 36 13.41 19.95 16.87
C ALA A 36 12.74 18.57 16.75
N ALA A 37 11.59 18.37 17.42
CA ALA A 37 10.80 17.15 17.31
C ALA A 37 10.21 16.97 15.91
N HIS A 38 9.68 18.05 15.31
CA HIS A 38 9.23 18.06 13.92
C HIS A 38 10.35 17.65 12.97
N ASP A 39 11.52 18.28 13.04
CA ASP A 39 12.65 18.01 12.15
C ASP A 39 13.16 16.57 12.33
N TRP A 40 13.12 16.05 13.56
CA TRP A 40 13.46 14.65 13.83
C TRP A 40 12.53 13.67 13.11
N ILE A 41 11.22 13.89 13.18
CA ILE A 41 10.21 13.04 12.54
C ILE A 41 10.19 13.25 11.02
N ALA A 42 10.27 14.50 10.55
CA ALA A 42 10.25 14.85 9.14
C ALA A 42 11.43 14.23 8.36
N ARG A 43 12.57 14.01 9.01
CA ARG A 43 13.71 13.30 8.42
C ARG A 43 13.43 11.82 8.15
N SER A 44 12.57 11.19 8.94
CA SER A 44 12.42 9.73 8.96
C SER A 44 11.07 9.24 8.44
N SER A 45 9.99 9.99 8.67
CA SER A 45 8.63 9.48 8.51
C SER A 45 7.94 9.93 7.22
N GLY A 46 8.46 10.96 6.54
CA GLY A 46 7.75 11.61 5.44
C GLY A 46 6.38 12.14 5.86
N VAL A 47 5.72 12.93 5.01
CA VAL A 47 4.36 13.43 5.27
C VAL A 47 3.45 13.03 4.12
N THR A 48 2.40 12.27 4.41
CA THR A 48 1.39 11.94 3.40
C THR A 48 0.57 13.19 3.04
N ASP A 49 0.44 13.48 1.75
CA ASP A 49 -0.33 14.61 1.23
C ASP A 49 -0.77 14.35 -0.23
N VAL A 50 -1.48 15.32 -0.81
CA VAL A 50 -1.83 15.34 -2.24
C VAL A 50 -0.59 15.59 -3.11
N LEU A 51 -0.41 14.76 -4.13
CA LEU A 51 0.65 14.93 -5.12
C LEU A 51 0.39 16.18 -5.99
N PRO A 52 1.44 16.90 -6.42
CA PRO A 52 1.35 17.98 -7.42
C PRO A 52 0.68 17.58 -8.75
N GLY A 53 0.69 16.29 -9.07
CA GLY A 53 0.00 15.71 -10.22
C GLY A 53 -0.24 14.21 -10.01
N ALA A 54 -1.11 13.61 -10.81
CA ALA A 54 -1.35 12.16 -10.74
C ALA A 54 -0.06 11.38 -11.05
N CYS A 55 0.19 10.30 -10.31
CA CYS A 55 1.31 9.41 -10.54
C CYS A 55 1.27 8.84 -11.97
N LEU A 56 2.37 8.93 -12.72
CA LEU A 56 2.45 8.45 -14.10
C LEU A 56 2.34 6.92 -14.23
N VAL A 57 2.54 6.18 -13.13
CA VAL A 57 2.54 4.70 -13.13
C VAL A 57 1.17 4.12 -12.75
N CYS A 58 0.59 4.56 -11.63
CA CYS A 58 -0.69 4.04 -11.12
C CYS A 58 -1.86 5.03 -11.17
N GLY A 59 -1.60 6.32 -11.45
CA GLY A 59 -2.64 7.36 -11.47
C GLY A 59 -3.07 7.90 -10.10
N SER A 60 -2.52 7.39 -8.99
CA SER A 60 -2.83 7.90 -7.65
C SER A 60 -2.51 9.39 -7.51
N ARG A 61 -3.30 10.08 -6.68
CA ARG A 61 -3.16 11.51 -6.37
C ARG A 61 -2.62 11.77 -4.98
N VAL A 62 -2.23 10.72 -4.25
CA VAL A 62 -1.71 10.81 -2.88
C VAL A 62 -0.27 10.31 -2.86
N GLY A 63 0.57 11.00 -2.12
CA GLY A 63 2.00 10.73 -2.03
C GLY A 63 2.55 10.96 -0.63
N VAL A 64 3.79 10.52 -0.42
CA VAL A 64 4.56 10.82 0.78
C VAL A 64 5.66 11.81 0.41
N ARG A 65 5.65 12.96 1.08
CA ARG A 65 6.69 13.99 0.97
C ARG A 65 7.84 13.66 1.89
N TYR A 66 8.98 13.34 1.29
CA TYR A 66 10.27 13.35 1.98
C TYR A 66 11.02 14.65 1.68
N PRO A 67 12.02 15.02 2.49
CA PRO A 67 12.93 16.12 2.13
C PRO A 67 13.55 15.97 0.73
N SER A 68 13.85 14.73 0.33
CA SER A 68 14.48 14.38 -0.95
C SER A 68 13.54 14.39 -2.17
N GLY A 69 12.23 14.39 -1.97
CA GLY A 69 11.28 14.24 -3.09
C GLY A 69 9.89 13.79 -2.67
N TRP A 70 9.03 13.62 -3.67
CA TRP A 70 7.74 12.96 -3.53
C TRP A 70 7.86 11.51 -3.99
N VAL A 71 7.19 10.63 -3.26
CA VAL A 71 6.98 9.24 -3.65
C VAL A 71 5.48 8.96 -3.66
N CYS A 72 4.98 8.24 -4.65
CA CYS A 72 3.57 7.84 -4.70
C CYS A 72 3.24 6.94 -3.50
N ALA A 73 2.15 7.22 -2.78
CA ALA A 73 1.77 6.47 -1.58
C ALA A 73 1.22 5.07 -1.89
N VAL A 74 0.94 4.78 -3.16
CA VAL A 74 0.39 3.49 -3.62
C VAL A 74 1.50 2.63 -4.23
N CYS A 75 2.12 3.13 -5.30
CA CYS A 75 3.07 2.34 -6.10
C CYS A 75 4.54 2.67 -5.80
N GLU A 76 4.81 3.61 -4.90
CA GLU A 76 6.17 4.02 -4.51
C GLU A 76 7.04 4.61 -5.63
N TRP A 77 6.45 4.94 -6.79
CA TRP A 77 7.17 5.64 -7.85
C TRP A 77 7.58 7.06 -7.43
N ARG A 78 8.82 7.46 -7.74
CA ARG A 78 9.31 8.81 -7.46
C ARG A 78 8.69 9.82 -8.42
N LEU A 79 8.04 10.85 -7.88
CA LEU A 79 7.43 11.88 -8.72
C LEU A 79 8.50 12.67 -9.48
N GLY A 80 8.29 12.85 -10.79
CA GLY A 80 9.22 13.54 -11.69
C GLY A 80 10.08 12.60 -12.52
N GLU A 81 10.20 11.34 -12.12
CA GLU A 81 10.78 10.30 -12.98
C GLU A 81 9.74 9.91 -14.05
N VAL A 82 10.14 9.97 -15.32
CA VAL A 82 9.28 9.64 -16.46
C VAL A 82 9.57 8.20 -16.87
N PRO A 83 8.59 7.29 -16.79
CA PRO A 83 8.71 5.96 -17.36
C PRO A 83 9.07 6.02 -18.84
N ASP A 84 9.98 5.16 -19.30
CA ASP A 84 10.22 5.01 -20.74
C ASP A 84 8.93 4.51 -21.43
N ALA A 85 8.32 5.39 -22.22
CA ALA A 85 7.05 5.14 -22.91
C ALA A 85 7.21 4.25 -24.15
N GLU A 86 8.44 4.01 -24.62
CA GLU A 86 8.71 3.10 -25.74
C GLU A 86 8.71 1.63 -25.30
N LEU A 87 8.86 1.36 -24.01
CA LEU A 87 8.83 0.01 -23.46
C LEU A 87 7.39 -0.51 -23.33
N PRO A 88 7.14 -1.81 -23.62
CA PRO A 88 5.85 -2.41 -23.36
C PRO A 88 5.53 -2.33 -21.85
N PRO A 89 4.25 -2.20 -21.46
CA PRO A 89 3.86 -2.11 -20.06
C PRO A 89 4.48 -3.24 -19.20
N PRO A 90 4.84 -2.97 -17.93
CA PRO A 90 5.39 -4.00 -17.06
C PRO A 90 4.40 -5.16 -16.92
N ARG A 91 4.86 -6.36 -17.26
CA ARG A 91 4.05 -7.58 -17.20
C ARG A 91 4.18 -8.19 -15.81
N VAL A 92 3.10 -8.10 -15.04
CA VAL A 92 2.97 -8.78 -13.74
C VAL A 92 1.86 -9.80 -13.85
N ASP A 93 2.24 -11.08 -13.90
CA ASP A 93 1.29 -12.19 -13.84
C ASP A 93 0.82 -12.39 -12.39
N VAL A 94 -0.49 -12.50 -12.21
CA VAL A 94 -1.10 -12.79 -10.91
C VAL A 94 -2.05 -13.98 -10.98
N VAL A 95 -2.16 -14.69 -9.86
CA VAL A 95 -3.31 -15.51 -9.53
C VAL A 95 -4.26 -14.66 -8.69
N TYR A 96 -5.51 -14.52 -9.16
CA TYR A 96 -6.55 -13.76 -8.49
C TYR A 96 -7.51 -14.67 -7.75
N TYR A 97 -8.00 -14.19 -6.62
CA TYR A 97 -9.06 -14.78 -5.82
C TYR A 97 -10.22 -13.80 -5.79
N VAL A 98 -11.33 -14.13 -6.44
CA VAL A 98 -12.51 -13.25 -6.47
C VAL A 98 -13.72 -13.96 -5.90
N ARG A 99 -14.46 -13.28 -5.02
CA ARG A 99 -15.63 -13.84 -4.35
C ARG A 99 -16.89 -13.56 -5.16
N TRP A 100 -17.77 -14.54 -5.22
CA TRP A 100 -19.15 -14.37 -5.65
C TRP A 100 -20.05 -15.18 -4.73
N ARG A 101 -20.79 -14.52 -3.84
CA ARG A 101 -21.58 -15.21 -2.80
C ARG A 101 -20.70 -16.16 -1.96
N GLU A 102 -21.05 -17.44 -1.88
CA GLU A 102 -20.36 -18.49 -1.11
C GLU A 102 -19.23 -19.21 -1.88
N ARG A 103 -18.84 -18.68 -3.05
CA ARG A 103 -17.80 -19.27 -3.89
C ARG A 103 -16.71 -18.27 -4.20
N VAL A 104 -15.50 -18.79 -4.35
CA VAL A 104 -14.34 -18.05 -4.83
C VAL A 104 -13.90 -18.62 -6.15
N LYS A 105 -13.62 -17.76 -7.12
CA LYS A 105 -12.95 -18.14 -8.35
C LYS A 105 -11.45 -17.92 -8.18
N ILE A 106 -10.67 -18.94 -8.51
CA ILE A 106 -9.22 -18.86 -8.58
C ILE A 106 -8.85 -18.91 -10.06
N GLY A 107 -8.19 -17.88 -10.56
CA GLY A 107 -7.71 -17.85 -11.95
C GLY A 107 -6.44 -17.02 -12.10
N THR A 108 -5.86 -17.00 -13.30
CA THR A 108 -4.66 -16.18 -13.58
C THR A 108 -4.89 -15.13 -14.66
N SER A 109 -4.15 -14.01 -14.59
CA SER A 109 -4.12 -12.98 -15.62
C SER A 109 -2.82 -12.18 -15.59
N SER A 110 -2.34 -11.75 -16.75
CA SER A 110 -1.32 -10.70 -16.88
C SER A 110 -1.92 -9.29 -16.89
N ASN A 111 -3.25 -9.19 -17.04
CA ASN A 111 -4.00 -7.93 -17.08
C ASN A 111 -5.29 -8.06 -16.24
N PRO A 112 -5.20 -8.10 -14.90
CA PRO A 112 -6.35 -8.27 -14.02
C PRO A 112 -7.36 -7.12 -14.14
N ARG A 113 -6.93 -5.87 -14.37
CA ARG A 113 -7.83 -4.71 -14.54
C ARG A 113 -8.76 -4.87 -15.76
N GLN A 114 -8.29 -5.51 -16.84
CA GLN A 114 -9.13 -5.82 -18.00
C GLN A 114 -9.97 -7.09 -17.79
N ARG A 115 -9.44 -8.08 -17.07
CA ARG A 115 -10.05 -9.41 -16.93
C ARG A 115 -11.15 -9.48 -15.88
N LEU A 116 -10.95 -8.88 -14.71
CA LEU A 116 -11.87 -9.04 -13.58
C LEU A 116 -13.28 -8.47 -13.83
N PRO A 117 -13.46 -7.32 -14.52
CA PRO A 117 -14.80 -6.81 -14.83
C PRO A 117 -15.68 -7.77 -15.66
N THR A 118 -15.07 -8.72 -16.39
CA THR A 118 -15.80 -9.71 -17.20
C THR A 118 -16.18 -10.97 -16.42
N ILE A 119 -15.80 -11.06 -15.14
CA ILE A 119 -16.06 -12.20 -14.27
C ILE A 119 -17.11 -11.77 -13.24
N PRO A 120 -18.18 -12.54 -13.00
CA PRO A 120 -19.09 -12.24 -11.89
C PRO A 120 -18.35 -12.30 -10.56
N HIS A 121 -18.26 -11.19 -9.84
CA HIS A 121 -17.69 -11.11 -8.50
C HIS A 121 -18.30 -9.95 -7.71
N ASP A 122 -18.38 -10.12 -6.41
CA ASP A 122 -18.78 -9.09 -5.44
C ASP A 122 -17.54 -8.37 -4.89
N GLU A 123 -16.40 -9.08 -4.83
CA GLU A 123 -15.19 -8.63 -4.15
C GLU A 123 -13.93 -9.27 -4.77
N VAL A 124 -12.85 -8.49 -4.87
CA VAL A 124 -11.51 -9.01 -5.15
C VAL A 124 -10.83 -9.26 -3.81
N LEU A 125 -10.63 -10.54 -3.47
CA LEU A 125 -10.14 -10.93 -2.16
C LEU A 125 -8.62 -10.78 -2.04
N ALA A 126 -7.88 -11.21 -3.07
CA ALA A 126 -6.43 -11.19 -3.05
C ALA A 126 -5.82 -11.35 -4.46
N PHE A 127 -4.57 -10.90 -4.58
CA PHE A 127 -3.65 -11.31 -5.63
C PHE A 127 -2.45 -12.05 -5.04
N GLU A 128 -2.03 -13.09 -5.74
CA GLU A 128 -0.78 -13.80 -5.49
C GLU A 128 0.09 -13.71 -6.74
N ARG A 129 1.33 -13.24 -6.60
CA ARG A 129 2.23 -13.05 -7.74
C ARG A 129 2.60 -14.39 -8.36
N GLY A 130 2.28 -14.59 -9.63
CA GLY A 130 2.56 -15.82 -10.36
C GLY A 130 1.59 -16.08 -11.51
N GLY A 131 2.00 -16.97 -12.41
CA GLY A 131 1.22 -17.31 -13.60
C GLY A 131 0.51 -18.66 -13.52
N ARG A 132 0.27 -19.24 -14.70
CA ARG A 132 -0.47 -20.50 -14.90
C ARG A 132 0.00 -21.67 -14.01
N ALA A 133 1.30 -21.81 -13.78
CA ALA A 133 1.83 -22.89 -12.94
C ALA A 133 1.37 -22.76 -11.47
N LEU A 134 1.31 -21.53 -10.95
CA LEU A 134 0.81 -21.28 -9.59
C LEU A 134 -0.70 -21.51 -9.51
N GLU A 135 -1.46 -21.04 -10.51
CA GLU A 135 -2.89 -21.31 -10.61
C GLU A 135 -3.20 -22.81 -10.52
N GLN A 136 -2.50 -23.63 -11.32
CA GLN A 136 -2.69 -25.09 -11.31
C GLN A 136 -2.40 -25.70 -9.94
N ARG A 137 -1.35 -25.22 -9.24
CA ARG A 137 -1.05 -25.67 -7.87
C ARG A 137 -2.20 -25.33 -6.92
N ARG A 138 -2.73 -24.11 -6.97
CA ARG A 138 -3.86 -23.69 -6.13
C ARG A 138 -5.14 -24.45 -6.46
N HIS A 139 -5.39 -24.75 -7.74
CA HIS A 139 -6.51 -25.61 -8.15
C HIS A 139 -6.38 -27.03 -7.61
N ALA A 140 -5.17 -27.59 -7.58
CA ALA A 140 -4.90 -28.92 -7.03
C ALA A 140 -5.02 -28.94 -5.50
N GLU A 141 -4.49 -27.92 -4.83
CA GLU A 141 -4.55 -27.75 -3.38
C GLU A 141 -5.99 -27.64 -2.87
N PHE A 142 -6.83 -26.85 -3.53
CA PHE A 142 -8.24 -26.66 -3.12
C PHE A 142 -9.22 -27.59 -3.86
N ALA A 143 -8.73 -28.67 -4.46
CA ALA A 143 -9.53 -29.55 -5.32
C ALA A 143 -10.75 -30.14 -4.61
N GLU A 144 -10.65 -30.47 -3.31
CA GLU A 144 -11.75 -31.02 -2.51
C GLU A 144 -12.97 -30.09 -2.42
N SER A 145 -12.73 -28.78 -2.51
CA SER A 145 -13.76 -27.75 -2.43
C SER A 145 -14.17 -27.19 -3.78
N ARG A 146 -13.67 -27.77 -4.86
CA ARG A 146 -13.96 -27.34 -6.22
C ARG A 146 -15.37 -27.77 -6.64
N TRP A 147 -16.13 -26.83 -7.19
CA TRP A 147 -17.41 -27.13 -7.81
C TRP A 147 -17.19 -27.94 -9.11
N PRO A 148 -18.08 -28.89 -9.43
CA PRO A 148 -17.99 -29.66 -10.68
C PRO A 148 -17.94 -28.74 -11.91
N GLY A 149 -16.99 -29.00 -12.82
CA GLY A 149 -16.94 -28.37 -14.14
C GLY A 149 -16.48 -26.90 -14.19
N GLY A 150 -15.88 -26.35 -13.13
CA GLY A 150 -15.48 -24.94 -13.10
C GLY A 150 -14.20 -24.61 -12.35
N GLU A 151 -13.82 -23.33 -12.36
CA GLU A 151 -12.73 -22.75 -11.56
C GLU A 151 -13.27 -22.10 -10.27
N TRP A 152 -14.41 -22.60 -9.79
CA TRP A 152 -15.10 -22.09 -8.61
C TRP A 152 -14.91 -23.05 -7.43
N PHE A 153 -14.61 -22.50 -6.27
CA PHE A 153 -14.28 -23.21 -5.04
C PHE A 153 -15.20 -22.74 -3.92
N ARG A 154 -15.54 -23.61 -2.97
CA ARG A 154 -16.28 -23.20 -1.76
C ARG A 154 -15.42 -22.25 -0.93
N PHE A 155 -16.01 -21.15 -0.47
CA PHE A 155 -15.32 -20.22 0.43
C PHE A 155 -15.40 -20.76 1.86
N HIS A 156 -14.51 -21.71 2.16
CA HIS A 156 -14.44 -22.45 3.42
C HIS A 156 -13.07 -22.27 4.07
N GLU A 157 -12.95 -22.70 5.32
CA GLU A 157 -11.85 -22.42 6.25
C GLU A 157 -10.41 -22.47 5.63
N PRO A 158 -9.97 -23.50 4.90
CA PRO A 158 -8.65 -23.52 4.27
C PRO A 158 -8.42 -22.38 3.26
N LEU A 159 -9.41 -22.07 2.43
CA LEU A 159 -9.31 -21.01 1.43
C LEU A 159 -9.40 -19.62 2.06
N VAL A 160 -10.24 -19.47 3.08
CA VAL A 160 -10.34 -18.24 3.88
C VAL A 160 -8.98 -17.93 4.52
N ARG A 161 -8.36 -18.90 5.17
CA ARG A 161 -7.04 -18.75 5.78
C ARG A 161 -5.96 -18.41 4.75
N HIS A 162 -5.98 -19.06 3.60
CA HIS A 162 -5.02 -18.77 2.52
C HIS A 162 -5.16 -17.34 2.02
N VAL A 163 -6.39 -16.89 1.74
CA VAL A 163 -6.65 -15.50 1.33
C VAL A 163 -6.24 -14.51 2.41
N ALA A 164 -6.53 -14.78 3.68
CA ALA A 164 -6.14 -13.91 4.79
C ALA A 164 -4.62 -13.82 4.93
N ALA A 165 -3.89 -14.92 4.73
CA ALA A 165 -2.43 -14.92 4.72
C ALA A 165 -1.87 -14.13 3.53
N LEU A 166 -2.54 -14.16 2.37
CA LEU A 166 -2.20 -13.27 1.27
C LEU A 166 -2.48 -11.81 1.64
N ALA A 167 -3.55 -11.51 2.37
CA ALA A 167 -3.88 -10.14 2.78
C ALA A 167 -3.06 -9.62 3.99
N GLU A 168 -2.05 -10.36 4.46
CA GLU A 168 -1.23 -9.95 5.60
C GLU A 168 -0.68 -8.53 5.37
N GLY A 169 -0.97 -7.63 6.31
CA GLY A 169 -0.70 -6.19 6.22
C GLY A 169 -1.89 -5.29 5.88
N ASP A 170 -3.10 -5.83 5.68
CA ASP A 170 -4.35 -5.09 5.36
C ASP A 170 -4.23 -4.14 4.15
N GLU A 171 -3.34 -4.45 3.22
CA GLU A 171 -3.17 -3.69 1.98
C GLU A 171 -4.23 -4.11 0.95
N ASP A 172 -4.88 -3.12 0.32
CA ASP A 172 -5.81 -3.38 -0.80
C ASP A 172 -5.08 -4.17 -1.92
N PRO A 173 -5.68 -5.23 -2.47
CA PRO A 173 -5.03 -6.05 -3.50
C PRO A 173 -4.54 -5.24 -4.71
N TRP A 174 -5.25 -4.18 -5.10
CA TRP A 174 -4.86 -3.35 -6.22
C TRP A 174 -3.66 -2.46 -5.91
N ASP A 175 -3.57 -1.93 -4.69
CA ASP A 175 -2.40 -1.15 -4.27
C ASP A 175 -1.13 -2.01 -4.32
N ARG A 176 -1.23 -3.25 -3.84
CA ARG A 176 -0.14 -4.23 -3.96
C ARG A 176 0.23 -4.54 -5.41
N TYR A 177 -0.76 -4.73 -6.27
CA TYR A 177 -0.53 -4.98 -7.69
C TYR A 177 0.16 -3.78 -8.37
N ASP A 178 -0.25 -2.56 -8.03
CA ASP A 178 0.34 -1.34 -8.55
C ASP A 178 1.79 -1.15 -8.05
N ARG A 179 2.10 -1.57 -6.82
CA ARG A 179 3.48 -1.64 -6.29
C ARG A 179 4.35 -2.62 -7.09
N TRP A 180 3.91 -3.86 -7.31
CA TRP A 180 4.66 -4.81 -8.15
C TRP A 180 4.88 -4.30 -9.58
N ARG A 181 3.91 -3.58 -10.14
CA ARG A 181 4.05 -2.98 -11.46
C ARG A 181 5.11 -1.87 -11.48
N SER A 182 5.15 -1.05 -10.44
CA SER A 182 6.16 0.00 -10.27
C SER A 182 7.56 -0.60 -10.08
N GLU A 183 7.70 -1.66 -9.28
CA GLU A 183 8.96 -2.39 -9.13
C GLU A 183 9.47 -2.95 -10.46
N GLU A 184 8.60 -3.59 -11.25
CA GLU A 184 8.97 -4.12 -12.57
C GLU A 184 9.29 -3.04 -13.60
N LEU A 185 8.75 -1.84 -13.42
CA LEU A 185 9.10 -0.69 -14.24
C LEU A 185 10.45 -0.09 -13.81
N ALA A 186 10.69 0.06 -12.51
CA ALA A 186 11.94 0.60 -11.96
C ALA A 186 13.15 -0.26 -12.34
N ARG A 187 12.97 -1.57 -12.53
CA ARG A 187 14.01 -2.48 -13.05
C ARG A 187 14.40 -2.23 -14.51
N ARG A 188 13.63 -1.44 -15.25
CA ARG A 188 13.82 -1.16 -16.67
C ARG A 188 14.40 0.24 -16.94
N VAL A 189 14.51 1.06 -15.89
CA VAL A 189 15.11 2.41 -15.94
C VAL A 189 16.61 2.31 -15.72
#